data_AF-A0AAP0PL67-F1
#
_entry.id   AF-A0AAP0PL67-F1
#
_cell.length_a   1.000
_cell.length_b   1.000
_cell.length_c   1.000
_cell.angle_alpha   90.00
_cell.angle_beta   90.00
_cell.angle_gamma   90.00
#
_symmetry.space_group_name_H-M   'P 1'
#
loop_
_entity.id
_entity.type
_entity.pdbx_description
1 polymer ?
#
loop_
_entity_poly.entity_id
_entity_poly.type
_entity_poly.pdbx_seq_one_letter_code
_entity_poly.pdbx_strand_id
1 'polypeptide(L)' 'MNVVEGFCLVSGLRLNKEKCMLASVNIGKESAQILVNALGCLISSWPLKYLGLPLGGEPSLKDFWALVLEKLTRRLEG' A
#
# COMPACT_ATOMS: atom_id res chain seq x y z
N MET A 1 0.67 -20.26 11.54
CA MET A 1 1.75 -19.30 11.77
C MET A 1 2.42 -19.01 10.43
N ASN A 2 2.20 -17.83 9.87
CA ASN A 2 2.86 -17.39 8.64
C ASN A 2 4.22 -16.73 8.95
N VAL A 3 5.04 -16.47 7.93
CA VAL A 3 6.40 -15.91 8.10
C VAL A 3 6.36 -14.54 8.78
N VAL A 4 5.37 -13.71 8.48
CA VAL A 4 5.22 -12.36 9.08
C VAL A 4 4.89 -12.47 10.56
N GLU A 5 3.98 -13.36 10.94
CA GLU A 5 3.64 -13.65 12.34
C GLU A 5 4.86 -14.18 13.10
N GLY A 6 5.62 -15.11 12.51
CA GLY A 6 6.85 -15.62 13.10
C GLY A 6 7.89 -14.52 13.33
N PHE A 7 8.06 -13.63 12.36
CA PHE A 7 8.95 -12.47 12.51
C PHE A 7 8.47 -11.53 13.63
N CYS A 8 7.18 -11.21 13.69
CA CYS A 8 6.60 -10.41 14.77
C CYS A 8 6.84 -11.04 16.15
N LEU A 9 6.69 -12.36 16.26
CA LEU A 9 6.93 -13.10 17.51
C LEU A 9 8.39 -13.01 17.95
N VAL A 10 9.35 -13.26 17.05
CA VAL A 10 10.79 -13.27 17.38
C VAL A 10 11.32 -11.85 17.62
N SER A 11 10.84 -10.87 16.87
CA SER A 11 11.30 -9.47 16.99
C SER A 11 10.60 -8.67 18.10
N GLY A 12 9.48 -9.17 18.63
CA GLY A 12 8.61 -8.41 19.54
C GLY A 12 7.80 -7.30 18.86
N LEU A 13 7.88 -7.18 17.52
CA LEU A 13 7.10 -6.22 16.75
C LEU A 13 5.64 -6.68 16.59
N ARG A 14 4.74 -5.73 16.36
CA ARG A 14 3.32 -6.02 16.04
C ARG A 14 2.97 -5.41 14.70
N LEU A 15 2.31 -6.21 13.85
CA LEU A 15 1.79 -5.73 12.58
C LEU A 15 0.58 -4.82 12.81
N ASN A 16 0.59 -3.61 12.24
CA ASN A 16 -0.58 -2.75 12.24
C ASN A 16 -1.49 -3.12 11.07
N LYS A 17 -2.48 -3.98 11.33
CA LYS A 17 -3.42 -4.49 10.32
C LYS A 17 -4.32 -3.42 9.70
N GLU A 18 -4.56 -2.32 10.40
CA GLU A 18 -5.35 -1.19 9.88
C GLU A 18 -4.57 -0.37 8.85
N LYS A 19 -3.24 -0.30 8.99
CA LYS A 19 -2.36 0.42 8.06
C LYS A 19 -1.76 -0.48 6.98
N CYS A 20 -1.69 -1.78 7.21
CA CYS A 20 -1.20 -2.74 6.23
C CYS A 20 -2.27 -3.02 5.17
N MET A 21 -1.87 -2.90 3.91
CA MET A 21 -2.72 -3.20 2.77
C MET A 21 -2.00 -4.15 1.82
N LEU A 22 -2.76 -5.03 1.17
CA LEU A 22 -2.29 -5.89 0.11
C LEU A 22 -2.78 -5.37 -1.24
N ALA A 23 -1.84 -5.09 -2.12
CA ALA A 23 -2.10 -4.58 -3.45
C ALA A 23 -1.76 -5.67 -4.46
N SER A 24 -2.76 -6.18 -5.17
CA SER A 24 -2.59 -7.24 -6.16
C SER A 24 -2.00 -6.69 -7.46
N VAL A 25 -0.79 -7.11 -7.82
CA VAL A 25 -0.16 -6.79 -9.11
C VAL A 25 -0.11 -8.06 -9.95
N ASN A 26 -0.85 -8.07 -11.07
CA ASN A 26 -0.88 -9.18 -12.01
C ASN A 26 -1.22 -10.56 -11.38
N ILE A 27 -2.04 -10.57 -10.32
CA ILE A 27 -2.57 -11.78 -9.70
C ILE A 27 -4.09 -11.78 -9.76
N GLY A 28 -4.69 -12.98 -9.83
CA GLY A 28 -6.13 -13.14 -9.80
C GLY A 28 -6.75 -12.69 -8.48
N LYS A 29 -8.01 -12.22 -8.52
CA LYS A 29 -8.74 -11.75 -7.33
C LYS A 29 -8.85 -12.82 -6.23
N GLU A 30 -9.05 -14.07 -6.62
CA GLU A 30 -9.15 -15.20 -5.68
C GLU A 30 -7.84 -15.42 -4.92
N SER A 31 -6.71 -15.46 -5.63
CA SER A 31 -5.38 -15.58 -5.02
C SER A 31 -5.06 -14.40 -4.10
N ALA A 32 -5.42 -13.18 -4.51
CA ALA A 32 -5.28 -11.99 -3.67
C ALA A 32 -6.11 -12.11 -2.38
N GLN A 33 -7.34 -12.61 -2.47
CA GLN A 33 -8.21 -12.79 -1.32
C GLN A 33 -7.67 -13.83 -0.33
N ILE A 34 -7.08 -14.93 -0.82
CA ILE A 34 -6.42 -15.93 0.03
C ILE A 34 -5.29 -15.29 0.84
N LEU A 35 -4.46 -14.46 0.19
CA LEU A 35 -3.34 -13.77 0.85
C LEU A 35 -3.83 -12.74 1.88
N VAL A 36 -4.86 -11.98 1.53
CA VAL A 36 -5.51 -10.99 2.42
C VAL A 36 -6.04 -11.69 3.68
N ASN A 37 -6.74 -12.80 3.51
CA ASN A 37 -7.27 -13.60 4.62
C ASN A 37 -6.15 -14.20 5.48
N ALA A 38 -5.06 -14.68 4.86
CA ALA A 38 -3.92 -15.25 5.57
C ALA A 38 -3.13 -14.22 6.40
N LEU A 39 -3.09 -12.96 5.95
CA LEU A 39 -2.40 -11.86 6.65
C LEU A 39 -3.33 -11.08 7.59
N GLY A 40 -4.66 -11.18 7.39
CA GLY A 40 -5.66 -10.40 8.10
C GLY A 40 -5.49 -8.89 7.88
N CYS A 41 -5.21 -8.48 6.63
CA CYS A 41 -5.02 -7.08 6.24
C CYS A 41 -6.14 -6.61 5.28
N LEU A 42 -6.12 -5.36 4.84
CA LEU A 42 -7.08 -4.85 3.86
C LEU A 42 -6.59 -5.08 2.43
N ILE A 43 -7.50 -5.30 1.48
CA ILE A 43 -7.16 -5.27 0.06
C ILE A 43 -7.19 -3.81 -0.43
N SER A 44 -6.16 -3.38 -1.16
CA SER A 44 -6.10 -2.05 -1.77
C SER A 44 -6.33 -2.10 -3.28
N SER A 45 -6.97 -1.07 -3.82
CA SER A 45 -7.06 -0.86 -5.26
C SER A 45 -5.74 -0.35 -5.84
N TRP A 46 -5.44 -0.79 -7.06
CA TRP A 46 -4.37 -0.20 -7.88
C TRP A 46 -4.94 0.92 -8.75
N PRO A 47 -4.24 2.04 -8.99
CA PRO A 47 -2.96 2.45 -8.39
C PRO A 47 -3.10 2.91 -6.93
N LEU A 48 -2.04 2.73 -6.11
CA LEU A 48 -2.06 3.06 -4.68
C LEU A 48 -1.22 4.29 -4.34
N LYS A 49 -1.38 4.84 -3.14
CA LYS A 49 -0.47 5.88 -2.61
C LYS A 49 0.51 5.25 -1.63
N TYR A 50 1.79 5.53 -1.79
CA TYR A 50 2.83 5.08 -0.87
C TYR A 50 3.87 6.18 -0.65
N LEU A 51 4.16 6.46 0.62
CA LEU A 51 5.07 7.55 1.01
C LEU A 51 4.72 8.92 0.39
N GLY A 52 3.46 9.11 0.02
CA GLY A 52 2.99 10.33 -0.61
C GLY A 52 3.15 10.42 -2.12
N LEU A 53 3.53 9.32 -2.78
CA LEU A 53 3.62 9.20 -4.22
C LEU A 53 2.59 8.17 -4.72
N PRO A 54 2.00 8.37 -5.90
CA PRO A 54 1.26 7.32 -6.58
C PRO A 54 2.21 6.18 -6.99
N LEU A 55 1.86 4.94 -6.65
CA LEU A 55 2.49 3.71 -7.12
C LEU A 55 1.59 3.07 -8.17
N GLY A 56 2.13 2.97 -9.39
CA GLY A 56 1.40 2.53 -10.57
C GLY A 56 0.42 3.58 -11.09
N GLY A 57 -0.25 3.27 -12.19
CA GLY A 57 -0.99 4.25 -12.98
C GLY A 57 -0.12 4.82 -14.09
N GLU A 58 -0.64 5.78 -14.85
CA GLU A 58 0.03 6.33 -16.03
C GLU A 58 0.70 7.68 -15.70
N PRO A 59 2.05 7.76 -15.63
CA PRO A 59 2.74 8.99 -15.28
C PRO A 59 2.63 10.12 -16.31
N SER A 60 2.20 9.81 -17.55
CA SER A 60 1.92 10.84 -18.57
C SER A 60 0.65 11.63 -18.30
N LEU A 61 -0.26 11.13 -17.45
CA LEU A 61 -1.46 11.86 -17.07
C LEU A 61 -1.14 12.93 -16.03
N LYS A 62 -1.67 14.14 -16.22
CA LYS A 62 -1.49 15.25 -15.25
C LYS A 62 -2.04 14.89 -13.87
N ASP A 63 -3.19 14.22 -13.82
CA ASP A 63 -3.87 13.86 -12.57
C ASP A 63 -3.06 12.89 -11.70
N PHE A 64 -2.17 12.09 -12.30
CA PHE A 64 -1.24 11.24 -11.56
C PHE A 64 -0.39 12.07 -10.59
N TRP A 65 0.07 13.25 -11.02
CA TRP A 65 0.97 14.11 -10.25
C TRP A 65 0.24 15.07 -9.30
N ALA A 66 -1.10 15.14 -9.32
CA ALA A 66 -1.87 16.13 -8.56
C ALA A 66 -1.51 16.15 -7.06
N LEU A 67 -1.41 14.97 -6.43
CA LEU A 67 -1.06 14.83 -5.00
C LEU A 67 0.37 15.23 -4.70
N VAL A 68 1.28 15.03 -5.66
CA VAL A 68 2.69 15.40 -5.52
C VAL A 68 2.82 16.91 -5.62
N LEU A 69 2.16 17.51 -6.61
CA LEU A 69 2.10 18.95 -6.80
C LEU A 69 1.52 19.66 -5.58
N GLU A 70 0.36 19.20 -5.06
CA GLU A 70 -0.25 19.75 -3.84
C GLU A 70 0.74 19.76 -2.66
N LYS A 71 1.48 18.65 -2.46
CA LYS A 71 2.48 18.55 -1.40
C LYS A 71 3.68 19.47 -1.60
N LEU A 72 4.12 19.67 -2.84
CA LEU A 72 5.22 20.56 -3.17
C LEU A 72 4.81 22.02 -2.99
N THR A 73 3.66 22.42 -3.50
CA THR A 73 3.11 23.78 -3.34
C THR A 73 2.99 24.15 -1.87
N ARG A 74 2.42 23.28 -1.04
CA ARG A 74 2.32 23.52 0.41
C ARG A 74 3.66 23.67 1.12
N ARG A 75 4.75 23.07 0.59
CA ARG A 75 6.10 23.26 1.13
C ARG A 75 6.74 24.57 0.67
N LEU A 76 6.34 25.08 -0.49
CA LEU A 76 6.85 26.33 -1.07
C LEU A 76 6.11 27.57 -0.54
N GLU A 77 4.86 27.42 -0.12
CA GLU A 77 4.05 28.46 0.54
C GLU A 77 4.37 28.64 2.03
N GLY A 78 5.35 27.88 2.55
CA GLY A 78 5.82 27.94 3.94
C GLY A 78 6.81 29.07 4.19
#